data_AF-A0A1B3WA71-F1
#
_entry.id   AF-A0A1B3WA71-F1
#
_cell.length_a   1.000
_cell.length_b   1.000
_cell.length_c   1.000
_cell.angle_alpha   90.00
_cell.angle_beta   90.00
_cell.angle_gamma   90.00
#
_symmetry.space_group_name_H-M   'P 1'
#
loop_
_entity.id
_entity.type
_entity.pdbx_description
1 polymer ?
#
loop_
_entity_poly.entity_id
_entity_poly.type
_entity_poly.pdbx_seq_one_letter_code
_entity_poly.pdbx_strand_id
1 'polypeptide(L)'
;MGWAEFMRRIRADKTHGMRQRLAVLARARELFSRAGGFGKLSEYDRRCLSGVQKPSIQPDGLNWGYFGQMSAFGSYSPIINLNAREFSRALFCIPLAGRIERHHYDAYCEALYKIEGASPTWIGMATRLLTMKRPDRFVCVDSANRDGLCKYFGVAPTTTTLENYWERIIQPMALMPWWLAEIPRNPVEQQVWLGRAAMLDAIYYDPKKRG
;
A
#
# COMPACT_ATOMS: atom_id res chain seq x y z
N MET A 1 16.52 13.11 -1.61
CA MET A 1 16.59 12.29 -0.37
C MET A 1 17.35 11.00 -0.68
N GLY A 2 18.50 10.78 -0.05
CA GLY A 2 19.25 9.52 -0.12
C GLY A 2 18.81 8.50 0.94
N TRP A 3 19.39 7.31 0.94
CA TRP A 3 19.00 6.21 1.85
C TRP A 3 19.13 6.57 3.34
N ALA A 4 20.26 7.16 3.75
CA ALA A 4 20.47 7.53 5.15
C ALA A 4 19.41 8.53 5.66
N GLU A 5 19.07 9.53 4.84
CA GLU A 5 18.02 10.50 5.15
C GLU A 5 16.63 9.86 5.16
N PHE A 6 16.36 8.95 4.22
CA PHE A 6 15.11 8.18 4.19
C PHE A 6 14.91 7.39 5.48
N MET A 7 15.94 6.64 5.92
CA MET A 7 15.93 5.91 7.18
C MET A 7 15.77 6.82 8.39
N ARG A 8 16.45 7.97 8.42
CA ARG A 8 16.30 8.95 9.49
C ARG A 8 14.87 9.45 9.62
N ARG A 9 14.21 9.74 8.49
CA ARG A 9 12.81 10.20 8.47
C ARG A 9 11.82 9.10 8.88
N ILE A 10 12.04 7.84 8.49
CA ILE A 10 11.22 6.71 8.96
C ILE A 10 11.38 6.52 10.48
N ARG A 11 12.61 6.60 11.00
CA ARG A 11 12.86 6.47 12.45
C ARG A 11 12.26 7.62 13.26
N ALA A 12 12.14 8.80 12.64
CA ALA A 12 11.47 9.96 13.21
C ALA A 12 9.93 9.92 13.09
N ASP A 13 9.35 8.81 12.62
CA ASP A 13 7.90 8.59 12.59
C ASP A 13 7.30 8.86 13.97
N LYS A 14 6.41 9.87 14.02
CA LYS A 14 5.76 10.36 15.24
C LYS A 14 4.80 9.35 15.85
N THR A 15 4.43 8.31 15.10
CA THR A 15 3.61 7.20 15.60
C THR A 15 4.47 6.08 16.21
N HIS A 16 5.80 6.22 16.18
CA HIS A 16 6.79 5.23 16.64
C HIS A 16 6.51 3.82 16.09
N GLY A 17 5.92 3.75 14.89
CA GLY A 17 5.28 2.56 14.34
C GLY A 17 6.20 1.67 13.50
N MET A 18 7.47 2.01 13.28
CA MET A 18 8.34 1.31 12.31
C MET A 18 8.33 -0.22 12.49
N ARG A 19 8.49 -0.71 13.73
CA ARG A 19 8.47 -2.16 14.00
C ARG A 19 7.13 -2.80 13.66
N GLN A 20 6.02 -2.14 14.02
CA GLN A 20 4.67 -2.62 13.73
C GLN A 20 4.36 -2.58 12.22
N ARG A 21 4.76 -1.51 11.54
CA ARG A 21 4.71 -1.35 10.08
C ARG A 21 5.44 -2.50 9.38
N LEU A 22 6.67 -2.83 9.80
CA LEU A 22 7.41 -3.97 9.27
C LEU A 22 6.70 -5.31 9.52
N ALA A 23 6.13 -5.51 10.71
CA ALA A 23 5.37 -6.71 11.03
C ALA A 23 4.12 -6.88 10.15
N VAL A 24 3.38 -5.78 9.89
CA VAL A 24 2.24 -5.77 8.95
C VAL A 24 2.69 -6.16 7.53
N LEU A 25 3.78 -5.57 7.03
CA LEU A 25 4.29 -5.91 5.69
C LEU A 25 4.76 -7.36 5.58
N ALA A 26 5.41 -7.88 6.63
CA ALA A 26 5.83 -9.28 6.69
C ALA A 26 4.62 -10.23 6.63
N ARG A 27 3.58 -9.94 7.42
CA ARG A 27 2.35 -10.73 7.43
C ARG A 27 1.59 -10.62 6.10
N ALA A 28 1.54 -9.44 5.50
CA ALA A 28 0.91 -9.24 4.19
C ALA A 28 1.60 -10.09 3.10
N ARG A 29 2.94 -10.13 3.10
CA ARG A 29 3.72 -10.98 2.18
C ARG A 29 3.40 -12.45 2.36
N GLU A 30 3.31 -12.94 3.60
CA GLU A 30 2.94 -14.32 3.90
C GLU A 30 1.52 -14.65 3.39
N LEU A 31 0.55 -13.76 3.58
CA LEU A 31 -0.80 -13.97 3.07
C LEU A 31 -0.83 -14.03 1.54
N PHE A 32 -0.10 -13.15 0.86
CA PHE A 32 -0.04 -13.12 -0.59
C PHE A 32 0.75 -14.26 -1.23
N SER A 33 1.62 -14.95 -0.48
CA SER A 33 2.33 -16.13 -0.97
C SER A 33 1.51 -17.42 -0.90
N ARG A 34 0.35 -17.41 -0.22
CA ARG A 34 -0.53 -18.58 -0.12
C ARG A 34 -1.18 -18.91 -1.46
N ALA A 35 -1.37 -20.21 -1.70
CA ALA A 35 -2.01 -20.70 -2.92
C ALA A 35 -3.46 -20.19 -3.05
N GLY A 36 -3.89 -19.90 -4.28
CA GLY A 36 -5.27 -19.52 -4.59
C GLY A 36 -5.59 -18.02 -4.51
N GLY A 37 -4.63 -17.18 -4.11
CA GLY A 37 -4.76 -15.72 -4.15
C GLY A 37 -5.74 -15.14 -3.12
N PHE A 38 -6.01 -13.84 -3.26
CA PHE A 38 -6.76 -13.03 -2.28
C PHE A 38 -8.15 -13.62 -1.91
N GLY A 39 -8.84 -14.20 -2.88
CA GLY A 39 -10.20 -14.71 -2.75
C GLY A 39 -10.30 -16.03 -2.01
N LYS A 40 -9.17 -16.74 -1.83
CA LYS A 40 -9.09 -17.95 -1.01
C LYS A 40 -8.66 -17.68 0.43
N LEU A 41 -8.26 -16.46 0.75
CA LEU A 41 -7.96 -16.07 2.12
C LEU A 41 -9.23 -16.08 2.98
N SER A 42 -9.07 -16.10 4.31
CA SER A 42 -10.21 -15.92 5.21
C SER A 42 -10.81 -14.51 5.05
N GLU A 43 -12.07 -14.33 5.45
CA GLU A 43 -12.65 -12.97 5.49
C GLU A 43 -11.82 -12.03 6.35
N TYR A 44 -11.35 -12.51 7.51
CA TYR A 44 -10.49 -11.75 8.39
C TYR A 44 -9.22 -11.26 7.67
N ASP A 45 -8.50 -12.16 6.99
CA ASP A 45 -7.26 -11.82 6.28
C ASP A 45 -7.53 -10.84 5.12
N ARG A 46 -8.62 -11.04 4.36
CA ARG A 46 -9.02 -10.11 3.28
C ARG A 46 -9.27 -8.71 3.83
N ARG A 47 -9.97 -8.60 4.95
CA ARG A 47 -10.27 -7.32 5.61
C ARG A 47 -9.02 -6.65 6.17
N CYS A 48 -8.07 -7.43 6.69
CA CYS A 48 -6.77 -6.93 7.14
C CYS A 48 -5.95 -6.32 5.99
N LEU A 49 -5.83 -7.06 4.89
CA LEU A 49 -5.12 -6.60 3.69
C LEU A 49 -5.76 -5.35 3.06
N SER A 50 -7.10 -5.28 3.04
CA SER A 50 -7.80 -4.10 2.52
C SER A 50 -7.89 -2.93 3.50
N GLY A 51 -7.46 -3.11 4.76
CA GLY A 51 -7.45 -2.05 5.77
C GLY A 51 -8.84 -1.66 6.29
N VAL A 52 -9.88 -2.47 6.06
CA VAL A 52 -11.27 -2.18 6.51
C VAL A 52 -11.56 -2.63 7.94
N GLN A 53 -10.60 -3.24 8.62
CA GLN A 53 -10.71 -3.57 10.04
C GLN A 53 -10.74 -2.31 10.91
N LYS A 54 -11.31 -2.42 12.11
CA LYS A 54 -11.25 -1.33 13.10
C LYS A 54 -9.78 -0.98 13.44
N PRO A 55 -9.46 0.30 13.70
CA PRO A 55 -8.13 0.76 14.14
C PRO A 55 -7.78 0.22 15.53
N SER A 56 -7.39 -1.04 15.62
CA SER A 56 -6.94 -1.64 16.86
C SER A 56 -5.94 -2.74 16.57
N ILE A 57 -5.18 -3.12 17.60
CA ILE A 57 -4.45 -4.40 17.57
C ILE A 57 -5.49 -5.50 17.35
N GLN A 58 -5.27 -6.30 16.31
CA GLN A 58 -6.13 -7.43 15.97
C GLN A 58 -5.65 -8.70 16.71
N PRO A 59 -6.38 -9.83 16.65
CA PRO A 59 -5.99 -11.06 17.35
C PRO A 59 -4.60 -11.60 17.00
N ASP A 60 -4.05 -11.24 15.83
CA ASP A 60 -2.68 -11.56 15.41
C ASP A 60 -1.60 -10.64 16.02
N GLY A 61 -1.99 -9.69 16.89
CA GLY A 61 -1.09 -8.75 17.53
C GLY A 61 -0.67 -7.57 16.63
N LEU A 62 -1.25 -7.44 15.44
CA LEU A 62 -0.88 -6.41 14.47
C LEU A 62 -1.91 -5.29 14.40
N ASN A 63 -1.42 -4.07 14.18
CA ASN A 63 -2.27 -2.93 13.81
C ASN A 63 -2.35 -2.78 12.28
N TRP A 64 -3.40 -3.35 11.68
CA TRP A 64 -3.65 -3.27 10.25
C TRP A 64 -4.06 -1.88 9.73
N GLY A 65 -4.19 -0.91 10.63
CA GLY A 65 -4.45 0.49 10.30
C GLY A 65 -3.27 1.25 9.68
N TYR A 66 -2.05 0.73 9.76
CA TYR A 66 -0.89 1.31 9.05
C TYR A 66 -1.01 1.12 7.55
N PHE A 67 -0.53 2.08 6.75
CA PHE A 67 -0.51 2.05 5.27
C PHE A 67 -1.87 2.18 4.58
N GLY A 68 -2.75 3.07 5.05
CA GLY A 68 -4.08 3.24 4.45
C GLY A 68 -5.17 2.49 5.20
N GLN A 69 -5.69 3.10 6.26
CA GLN A 69 -6.87 2.57 6.93
C GLN A 69 -8.15 3.00 6.22
N MET A 70 -8.99 2.00 5.92
CA MET A 70 -10.22 2.15 5.15
C MET A 70 -11.48 1.90 5.99
N SER A 71 -11.34 1.79 7.32
CA SER A 71 -12.45 1.45 8.23
C SER A 71 -13.63 2.42 8.21
N ALA A 72 -13.38 3.71 7.94
CA ALA A 72 -14.43 4.72 7.78
C ALA A 72 -15.29 4.46 6.51
N PHE A 73 -14.75 3.71 5.55
CA PHE A 73 -15.44 3.24 4.36
C PHE A 73 -15.98 1.83 4.57
N GLY A 74 -16.76 1.62 5.64
CA GLY A 74 -17.33 0.31 5.98
C GLY A 74 -18.13 -0.34 4.85
N SER A 75 -18.62 0.45 3.89
CA SER A 75 -19.23 0.00 2.63
C SER A 75 -18.32 -0.83 1.74
N TYR A 76 -16.99 -0.77 1.91
CA TYR A 76 -16.05 -1.60 1.15
C TYR A 76 -16.07 -3.06 1.62
N SER A 77 -16.37 -3.34 2.89
CA SER A 77 -16.28 -4.71 3.42
C SER A 77 -17.24 -5.68 2.71
N PRO A 78 -18.53 -5.34 2.48
CA PRO A 78 -19.42 -6.17 1.66
C PRO A 78 -18.91 -6.36 0.23
N ILE A 79 -18.44 -5.29 -0.43
CA ILE A 79 -17.99 -5.36 -1.82
C ILE A 79 -16.77 -6.28 -1.97
N ILE A 80 -15.80 -6.17 -1.05
CA ILE A 80 -14.60 -7.02 -1.01
C ILE A 80 -14.96 -8.49 -0.83
N ASN A 81 -15.91 -8.79 0.05
CA ASN A 81 -16.29 -10.17 0.33
C ASN A 81 -17.11 -10.80 -0.80
N LEU A 82 -18.07 -10.05 -1.37
CA LEU A 82 -18.90 -10.51 -2.48
C LEU A 82 -18.08 -10.70 -3.77
N ASN A 83 -17.04 -9.90 -3.97
CA ASN A 83 -16.22 -9.89 -5.19
C ASN A 83 -14.78 -10.42 -4.96
N ALA A 84 -14.56 -11.26 -3.95
CA ALA A 84 -13.22 -11.66 -3.53
C ALA A 84 -12.42 -12.37 -4.66
N ARG A 85 -13.11 -13.07 -5.57
CA ARG A 85 -12.53 -13.72 -6.74
C ARG A 85 -12.06 -12.70 -7.78
N GLU A 86 -12.82 -11.65 -7.98
CA GLU A 86 -12.56 -10.57 -8.94
C GLU A 86 -11.40 -9.71 -8.45
N PHE A 87 -11.35 -9.41 -7.15
CA PHE A 87 -10.16 -8.83 -6.52
C PHE A 87 -8.91 -9.69 -6.72
N SER A 88 -9.05 -11.03 -6.67
CA SER A 88 -7.91 -11.92 -6.97
C SER A 88 -7.44 -11.77 -8.41
N ARG A 89 -8.36 -11.73 -9.37
CA ARG A 89 -8.03 -11.54 -10.80
C ARG A 89 -7.25 -10.25 -11.01
N ALA A 90 -7.72 -9.14 -10.46
CA ALA A 90 -7.00 -7.87 -10.51
C ALA A 90 -5.60 -8.01 -9.89
N LEU A 91 -5.50 -8.56 -8.68
CA LEU A 91 -4.22 -8.72 -7.98
C LEU A 91 -3.27 -9.74 -8.64
N PHE A 92 -3.73 -10.62 -9.52
CA PHE A 92 -2.86 -11.50 -10.32
C PHE A 92 -2.15 -10.75 -11.46
N CYS A 93 -2.67 -9.61 -11.91
CA CYS A 93 -1.99 -8.75 -12.87
C CYS A 93 -0.67 -8.16 -12.33
N ILE A 94 -0.48 -8.21 -11.00
CA ILE A 94 0.72 -7.69 -10.33
C ILE A 94 1.62 -8.86 -9.90
N PRO A 95 2.86 -8.99 -10.42
CA PRO A 95 3.77 -10.04 -9.99
C PRO A 95 4.17 -9.91 -8.51
N LEU A 96 4.24 -11.04 -7.78
CA LEU A 96 4.70 -11.07 -6.38
C LEU A 96 6.19 -10.75 -6.21
N ALA A 97 6.98 -11.00 -7.24
CA ALA A 97 8.41 -10.74 -7.28
C ALA A 97 8.84 -10.29 -8.67
N GLY A 98 10.07 -9.83 -8.80
CA GLY A 98 10.61 -9.35 -10.07
C GLY A 98 10.12 -7.95 -10.46
N ARG A 99 10.35 -7.64 -11.73
CA ARG A 99 10.06 -6.33 -12.33
C ARG A 99 8.55 -6.13 -12.47
N ILE A 100 8.08 -4.92 -12.14
CA ILE A 100 6.73 -4.48 -12.44
C ILE A 100 6.84 -3.40 -13.50
N GLU A 101 5.96 -3.48 -14.48
CA GLU A 101 5.92 -2.58 -15.63
C GLU A 101 4.54 -1.94 -15.75
N ARG A 102 4.44 -0.91 -16.58
CA ARG A 102 3.20 -0.15 -16.76
C ARG A 102 2.02 -1.04 -17.13
N HIS A 103 2.19 -1.97 -18.06
CA HIS A 103 1.12 -2.88 -18.49
C HIS A 103 0.54 -3.74 -17.36
N HIS A 104 1.34 -4.12 -16.36
CA HIS A 104 0.86 -4.85 -15.18
C HIS A 104 -0.11 -4.01 -14.35
N TYR A 105 0.23 -2.72 -14.20
CA TYR A 105 -0.61 -1.75 -13.49
C TYR A 105 -1.89 -1.44 -14.25
N ASP A 106 -1.80 -1.23 -15.57
CA ASP A 106 -2.97 -0.96 -16.40
C ASP A 106 -3.95 -2.13 -16.38
N ALA A 107 -3.45 -3.37 -16.52
CA ALA A 107 -4.26 -4.57 -16.41
C ALA A 107 -4.91 -4.72 -15.02
N TYR A 108 -4.19 -4.35 -13.95
CA TYR A 108 -4.76 -4.30 -12.60
C TYR A 108 -5.93 -3.30 -12.52
N CYS A 109 -5.76 -2.08 -13.02
CA CYS A 109 -6.80 -1.05 -13.03
C CYS A 109 -8.01 -1.48 -13.86
N GLU A 110 -7.79 -2.02 -15.06
CA GLU A 110 -8.86 -2.52 -15.93
C GLU A 110 -9.67 -3.63 -15.24
N ALA A 111 -8.99 -4.59 -14.63
CA ALA A 111 -9.65 -5.67 -13.90
C ALA A 111 -10.40 -5.18 -12.66
N LEU A 112 -9.86 -4.16 -11.97
CA LEU A 112 -10.48 -3.56 -10.79
C LEU A 112 -11.78 -2.81 -11.16
N TYR A 113 -11.80 -2.07 -12.27
CA TYR A 113 -12.99 -1.34 -12.72
C TYR A 113 -14.13 -2.23 -13.21
N LYS A 114 -13.85 -3.51 -13.49
CA LYS A 114 -14.87 -4.53 -13.81
C LYS A 114 -15.56 -5.11 -12.57
N ILE A 115 -15.10 -4.78 -11.36
CA ILE A 115 -15.70 -5.27 -10.12
C ILE A 115 -17.03 -4.55 -9.89
N GLU A 116 -18.09 -5.31 -9.58
CA GLU A 116 -19.39 -4.75 -9.25
C GLU A 116 -19.30 -3.84 -8.01
N GLY A 117 -19.78 -2.61 -8.14
CA GLY A 117 -19.69 -1.58 -7.09
C GLY A 117 -18.33 -0.86 -7.01
N ALA A 118 -17.41 -1.10 -7.95
CA ALA A 118 -16.18 -0.32 -8.06
C ALA A 118 -16.45 1.15 -8.40
N SER A 119 -15.59 2.03 -7.89
CA SER A 119 -15.67 3.47 -8.16
C SER A 119 -14.33 4.02 -8.66
N PRO A 120 -14.33 4.97 -9.62
CA PRO A 120 -13.12 5.71 -10.02
C PRO A 120 -12.42 6.43 -8.87
N THR A 121 -13.12 6.70 -7.76
CA THR A 121 -12.56 7.37 -6.57
C THR A 121 -11.80 6.42 -5.64
N TRP A 122 -11.68 5.14 -5.97
CA TRP A 122 -11.06 4.09 -5.14
C TRP A 122 -9.54 4.09 -5.07
N ILE A 123 -8.88 5.23 -5.34
CA ILE A 123 -7.42 5.33 -5.26
C ILE A 123 -6.87 4.77 -3.93
N GLY A 124 -7.52 5.07 -2.79
CA GLY A 124 -7.09 4.58 -1.48
C GLY A 124 -7.15 3.06 -1.35
N MET A 125 -8.30 2.45 -1.65
CA MET A 125 -8.46 0.99 -1.55
C MET A 125 -7.56 0.26 -2.57
N ALA A 126 -7.52 0.75 -3.81
CA ALA A 126 -6.74 0.14 -4.87
C ALA A 126 -5.24 0.16 -4.54
N THR A 127 -4.70 1.34 -4.22
CA THR A 127 -3.29 1.49 -3.87
C THR A 127 -2.93 0.82 -2.54
N ARG A 128 -3.87 0.70 -1.60
CA ARG A 128 -3.71 -0.11 -0.37
C ARG A 128 -3.40 -1.57 -0.70
N LEU A 129 -4.22 -2.22 -1.54
CA LEU A 129 -4.00 -3.62 -1.90
C LEU A 129 -2.67 -3.83 -2.65
N LEU A 130 -2.34 -2.90 -3.56
CA LEU A 130 -1.04 -2.89 -4.25
C LEU A 130 0.12 -2.77 -3.25
N THR A 131 0.00 -1.89 -2.27
CA THR A 131 1.01 -1.66 -1.23
C THR A 131 1.20 -2.90 -0.37
N MET A 132 0.13 -3.59 0.02
CA MET A 132 0.25 -4.84 0.79
C MET A 132 0.88 -5.97 -0.02
N LYS A 133 0.63 -6.02 -1.34
CA LYS A 133 1.16 -7.07 -2.22
C LYS A 133 2.62 -6.83 -2.62
N ARG A 134 2.98 -5.59 -2.95
CA ARG A 134 4.29 -5.17 -3.44
C ARG A 134 4.73 -3.89 -2.73
N PRO A 135 5.05 -3.95 -1.41
CA PRO A 135 5.41 -2.78 -0.63
C PRO A 135 6.77 -2.19 -1.02
N ASP A 136 7.57 -2.94 -1.77
CA ASP A 136 8.80 -2.46 -2.40
C ASP A 136 8.52 -1.63 -3.66
N ARG A 137 7.28 -1.56 -4.18
CA ARG A 137 6.90 -0.88 -5.44
C ARG A 137 5.79 0.13 -5.30
N PHE A 138 4.82 -0.09 -4.41
CA PHE A 138 3.66 0.76 -4.29
C PHE A 138 3.54 1.40 -2.91
N VAL A 139 2.93 2.59 -2.90
CA VAL A 139 2.56 3.34 -1.70
C VAL A 139 1.07 3.65 -1.74
N CYS A 140 0.38 3.43 -0.62
CA CYS A 140 -1.04 3.73 -0.52
C CYS A 140 -1.22 5.24 -0.50
N VAL A 141 -2.18 5.77 -1.27
CA VAL A 141 -2.56 7.19 -1.23
C VAL A 141 -3.90 7.31 -0.51
N ASP A 142 -3.85 7.78 0.74
CA ASP A 142 -5.03 8.00 1.57
C ASP A 142 -5.16 9.47 1.97
N SER A 143 -6.24 9.87 2.64
CA SER A 143 -6.44 11.26 3.05
C SER A 143 -5.34 11.77 3.99
N ALA A 144 -4.76 10.90 4.81
CA ALA A 144 -3.79 11.26 5.83
C ALA A 144 -2.39 11.54 5.26
N ASN A 145 -2.01 10.88 4.17
CA ASN A 145 -0.68 11.01 3.58
C ASN A 145 -0.65 11.76 2.23
N ARG A 146 -1.81 11.95 1.58
CA ARG A 146 -1.91 12.46 0.20
C ARG A 146 -1.26 13.82 0.01
N ASP A 147 -1.49 14.77 0.90
CA ASP A 147 -0.90 16.11 0.79
C ASP A 147 0.64 16.04 0.82
N GLY A 148 1.19 15.27 1.76
CA GLY A 148 2.64 15.09 1.91
C GLY A 148 3.28 14.34 0.75
N LEU A 149 2.67 13.23 0.31
CA LEU A 149 3.12 12.45 -0.84
C LEU A 149 3.08 13.28 -2.13
N CYS A 150 1.95 13.92 -2.41
CA CYS A 150 1.78 14.69 -3.64
C CYS A 150 2.74 15.88 -3.68
N LYS A 151 2.92 16.60 -2.56
CA LYS A 151 3.94 17.65 -2.44
C LYS A 151 5.35 17.12 -2.70
N TYR A 152 5.69 15.95 -2.16
CA TYR A 152 7.01 15.35 -2.35
C TYR A 152 7.31 15.02 -3.81
N PHE A 153 6.30 14.56 -4.56
CA PHE A 153 6.43 14.25 -5.99
C PHE A 153 6.10 15.43 -6.92
N GLY A 154 5.80 16.61 -6.38
CA GLY A 154 5.52 17.81 -7.18
C GLY A 154 4.20 17.75 -7.95
N VAL A 155 3.20 17.02 -7.45
CA VAL A 155 1.88 16.86 -8.10
C VAL A 155 0.76 17.43 -7.24
N ALA A 156 -0.35 17.82 -7.85
CA ALA A 156 -1.49 18.40 -7.13
C ALA A 156 -2.34 17.30 -6.45
N PRO A 157 -2.56 17.36 -5.12
CA PRO A 157 -3.36 16.37 -4.40
C PRO A 157 -4.74 16.12 -5.01
N THR A 158 -5.48 17.17 -5.36
CA THR A 158 -6.89 17.10 -5.81
C THR A 158 -7.08 16.40 -7.15
N THR A 159 -6.06 16.38 -8.00
CA THR A 159 -6.13 15.77 -9.35
C THR A 159 -5.38 14.44 -9.45
N THR A 160 -4.76 13.97 -8.37
CA THR A 160 -4.14 12.64 -8.31
C THR A 160 -5.23 11.57 -8.17
N THR A 161 -5.42 10.77 -9.21
CA THR A 161 -6.43 9.71 -9.29
C THR A 161 -5.75 8.37 -9.47
N LEU A 162 -6.52 7.28 -9.51
CA LEU A 162 -5.95 5.96 -9.76
C LEU A 162 -5.39 5.88 -11.19
N GLU A 163 -6.03 6.51 -12.17
CA GLU A 163 -5.62 6.48 -13.59
C GLU A 163 -4.23 7.08 -13.81
N ASN A 164 -3.92 8.18 -13.10
CA ASN A 164 -2.65 8.91 -13.27
C ASN A 164 -1.64 8.65 -12.13
N TYR A 165 -1.96 7.75 -11.20
CA TYR A 165 -1.09 7.41 -10.06
C TYR A 165 0.26 6.85 -10.51
N TRP A 166 0.28 6.07 -11.60
CA TRP A 166 1.52 5.49 -12.10
C TRP A 166 2.52 6.57 -12.53
N GLU A 167 2.07 7.52 -13.35
CA GLU A 167 2.90 8.62 -13.86
C GLU A 167 3.25 9.62 -12.78
N ARG A 168 2.31 9.91 -11.89
CA ARG A 168 2.47 10.95 -10.87
C ARG A 168 3.25 10.52 -9.65
N ILE A 169 3.23 9.23 -9.31
CA ILE A 169 3.83 8.70 -8.08
C ILE A 169 4.85 7.61 -8.39
N ILE A 170 4.48 6.57 -9.13
CA ILE A 170 5.35 5.38 -9.31
C ILE A 170 6.58 5.69 -10.16
N GLN A 171 6.39 6.33 -11.32
CA GLN A 171 7.49 6.72 -12.21
C GLN A 171 8.50 7.65 -11.53
N PRO A 172 8.11 8.79 -10.92
CA PRO A 172 9.07 9.67 -10.26
C PRO A 172 9.70 9.02 -9.02
N MET A 173 8.96 8.20 -8.27
CA MET A 173 9.53 7.42 -7.17
C MET A 173 10.68 6.52 -7.63
N ALA A 174 10.55 5.92 -8.81
CA ALA A 174 11.57 5.03 -9.35
C ALA A 174 12.90 5.73 -9.67
N LEU A 175 12.91 7.06 -9.72
CA LEU A 175 14.09 7.89 -9.96
C LEU A 175 14.73 8.42 -8.68
N MET A 176 14.14 8.16 -7.51
CA MET A 176 14.62 8.74 -6.26
C MET A 176 15.91 8.06 -5.79
N PRO A 177 16.89 8.80 -5.22
CA PRO A 177 18.14 8.19 -4.76
C PRO A 177 17.97 7.11 -3.68
N TRP A 178 17.01 7.27 -2.76
CA TRP A 178 16.68 6.24 -1.76
C TRP A 178 16.03 5.00 -2.38
N TRP A 179 15.42 5.12 -3.57
CA TRP A 179 14.83 4.01 -4.28
C TRP A 179 15.86 3.15 -5.00
N LEU A 180 16.83 3.83 -5.61
CA LEU A 180 17.94 3.26 -6.38
C LEU A 180 19.06 2.75 -5.47
N ALA A 181 18.96 2.96 -4.15
CA ALA A 181 19.95 2.49 -3.19
C ALA A 181 20.08 0.96 -3.23
N GLU A 182 21.31 0.48 -3.12
CA GLU A 182 21.61 -0.94 -2.97
C GLU A 182 20.98 -1.52 -1.69
N ILE A 183 20.84 -2.84 -1.65
CA ILE A 183 20.32 -3.54 -0.48
C ILE A 183 21.27 -3.27 0.71
N PRO A 184 20.79 -2.70 1.82
CA PRO A 184 21.63 -2.42 2.99
C PRO A 184 22.17 -3.70 3.63
N ARG A 185 23.28 -3.61 4.38
CA ARG A 185 23.80 -4.75 5.16
C ARG A 185 23.07 -4.94 6.49
N ASN A 186 22.53 -3.88 7.07
CA ASN A 186 21.82 -3.95 8.34
C ASN A 186 20.48 -4.71 8.17
N PRO A 187 20.19 -5.75 8.97
CA PRO A 187 18.98 -6.57 8.80
C PRO A 187 17.67 -5.80 8.92
N VAL A 188 17.59 -4.77 9.78
CA VAL A 188 16.38 -3.95 9.93
C VAL A 188 16.20 -3.06 8.70
N GLU A 189 17.28 -2.46 8.20
CA GLU A 189 17.25 -1.66 6.99
C GLU A 189 16.93 -2.48 5.74
N GLN A 190 17.35 -3.74 5.67
CA GLN A 190 16.93 -4.67 4.62
C GLN A 190 15.42 -4.88 4.60
N GLN A 191 14.79 -5.05 5.78
CA GLN A 191 13.33 -5.16 5.86
C GLN A 191 12.65 -3.88 5.39
N VAL A 192 13.19 -2.71 5.74
CA VAL A 192 12.71 -1.42 5.21
C VAL A 192 12.90 -1.35 3.71
N TRP A 193 14.04 -1.79 3.18
CA TRP A 193 14.32 -1.80 1.73
C TRP A 193 13.32 -2.67 0.96
N LEU A 194 12.94 -3.81 1.52
CA LEU A 194 11.91 -4.72 0.99
C LEU A 194 10.48 -4.17 1.07
N GLY A 195 10.27 -3.05 1.76
CA GLY A 195 8.98 -2.35 1.92
C GLY A 195 9.07 -0.85 1.66
N ARG A 196 10.11 -0.41 0.93
CA ARG A 196 10.54 0.99 0.91
C ARG A 196 9.52 1.95 0.30
N ALA A 197 8.72 1.54 -0.67
CA ALA A 197 7.65 2.41 -1.18
C ALA A 197 6.57 2.62 -0.11
N ALA A 198 6.09 1.52 0.49
CA ALA A 198 5.07 1.56 1.54
C ALA A 198 5.49 2.45 2.71
N MET A 199 6.78 2.47 3.06
CA MET A 199 7.31 3.27 4.17
C MET A 199 7.28 4.78 3.94
N LEU A 200 6.99 5.27 2.73
CA LEU A 200 6.66 6.68 2.53
C LEU A 200 5.43 7.09 3.35
N ASP A 201 4.52 6.15 3.65
CA ASP A 201 3.42 6.40 4.59
C ASP A 201 3.95 6.83 5.96
N ALA A 202 4.97 6.17 6.51
CA ALA A 202 5.56 6.56 7.80
C ALA A 202 6.15 7.98 7.79
N ILE A 203 6.56 8.46 6.62
CA ILE A 203 7.19 9.78 6.45
C ILE A 203 6.16 10.89 6.27
N TYR A 204 5.08 10.61 5.53
CA TYR A 204 4.14 11.63 5.06
C TYR A 204 2.74 11.54 5.68
N TYR A 205 2.48 10.51 6.49
CA TYR A 205 1.22 10.36 7.21
C TYR A 205 1.05 11.46 8.27
N ASP A 206 -0.07 12.17 8.19
CA ASP A 206 -0.53 13.13 9.18
C ASP A 206 -1.86 12.65 9.80
N PRO A 207 -1.88 12.20 11.06
CA PRO A 207 -3.10 11.73 11.70
C PRO A 207 -4.18 12.80 11.81
N LYS A 208 -3.83 14.10 11.77
CA LYS A 208 -4.80 15.22 11.82
C LYS A 208 -5.60 15.37 10.52
N LYS A 209 -5.14 14.75 9.44
CA LYS A 209 -5.77 14.76 8.12
C LYS A 209 -6.71 13.57 7.90
N ARG A 210 -6.88 12.71 8.90
CA ARG A 210 -7.94 11.70 8.90
C ARG A 210 -9.28 12.43 9.04
N GLY A 211 -10.06 12.40 7.97
CA GLY A 211 -11.48 12.79 8.00
C GLY A 211 -12.32 11.77 8.76
#